data_AF-A0A150F3K4-F1
#
_entry.id   AF-A0A150F3K4-F1
#
_cell.length_a   1.000
_cell.length_b   1.000
_cell.length_c   1.000
_cell.angle_alpha   90.00
_cell.angle_beta   90.00
_cell.angle_gamma   90.00
#
_symmetry.space_group_name_H-M   'P 1'
#
loop_
_entity.id
_entity.type
_entity.pdbx_description
1 polymer ?
#
loop_
_entity_poly.entity_id
_entity_poly.type
_entity_poly.pdbx_seq_one_letter_code
_entity_poly.pdbx_strand_id
1 'polypeptide(L)' 'MSNFFEESVKRLTTEGLYLLLTDIKQRIGDALLSENQSYLQQQQQRADIVKKEMDSRAAASKNK' A
#
# COMPACT_ATOMS: atom_id res chain seq x y z
N MET A 1 14.30 11.21 -5.27
CA MET A 1 14.33 9.79 -5.70
C MET A 1 12.90 9.29 -5.67
N SER A 2 12.34 8.85 -6.80
CA SER A 2 11.02 8.21 -6.78
C SER A 2 11.16 6.84 -6.11
N ASN A 3 10.25 6.51 -5.19
CA ASN A 3 10.25 5.23 -4.51
C ASN A 3 9.78 4.16 -5.52
N PHE A 4 10.65 3.19 -5.87
CA PHE A 4 10.33 2.13 -6.84
C PHE A 4 9.00 1.41 -6.54
N PHE A 5 8.65 1.29 -5.24
CA PHE A 5 7.39 0.73 -4.81
C PHE A 5 6.19 1.59 -5.23
N GLU A 6 6.26 2.91 -5.05
CA GLU A 6 5.19 3.85 -5.41
C GLU A 6 4.92 3.84 -6.92
N GLU A 7 5.95 3.80 -7.75
CA GLU A 7 5.79 3.68 -9.21
C GLU A 7 5.17 2.34 -9.62
N SER A 8 5.47 1.27 -8.89
CA SER A 8 4.86 -0.05 -9.13
C SER A 8 3.38 -0.06 -8.76
N VAL A 9 3.01 0.59 -7.64
CA VAL A 9 1.63 0.74 -7.18
C VAL A 9 0.77 1.49 -8.20
N LYS A 10 1.27 2.57 -8.80
CA LYS A 10 0.57 3.34 -9.84
C LYS A 10 0.20 2.49 -11.08
N ARG A 11 0.97 1.44 -11.38
CA ARG A 11 0.75 0.57 -12.54
C ARG A 11 -0.28 -0.54 -12.28
N LEU A 12 -0.69 -0.76 -11.03
CA LEU A 12 -1.66 -1.80 -10.69
C LEU A 12 -3.08 -1.39 -11.10
N THR A 13 -3.92 -2.39 -11.36
CA THR A 13 -5.37 -2.20 -11.46
C THR A 13 -5.96 -1.89 -10.09
N THR A 14 -7.19 -1.37 -10.04
CA THR A 14 -7.89 -1.12 -8.76
C THR A 14 -8.02 -2.41 -7.95
N GLU A 15 -8.36 -3.53 -8.59
CA GLU A 15 -8.39 -4.85 -7.94
C GLU A 15 -7.00 -5.25 -7.41
N GLY A 16 -5.94 -5.03 -8.20
CA GLY A 16 -4.56 -5.27 -7.77
C GLY A 16 -4.16 -4.45 -6.54
N LEU A 17 -4.63 -3.21 -6.41
CA LEU A 17 -4.43 -2.38 -5.22
C LEU A 17 -5.14 -2.96 -3.99
N TYR A 18 -6.37 -3.44 -4.13
CA TYR A 18 -7.10 -4.08 -3.04
C TYR A 18 -6.41 -5.36 -2.55
N LEU A 19 -5.98 -6.21 -3.48
CA LEU A 19 -5.23 -7.44 -3.15
C LEU A 19 -3.91 -7.11 -2.45
N LEU A 20 -3.14 -6.16 -2.98
CA LEU A 20 -1.87 -5.73 -2.38
C LEU A 20 -2.06 -5.14 -0.98
N LEU A 21 -3.08 -4.30 -0.76
CA LEU A 21 -3.36 -3.75 0.56
C LEU A 21 -3.74 -4.85 1.58
N THR A 22 -4.42 -5.91 1.12
CA THR A 22 -4.81 -7.04 1.96
C THR A 22 -3.60 -7.85 2.39
N ASP A 23 -2.69 -8.16 1.45
CA ASP A 23 -1.41 -8.83 1.74
C ASP A 23 -0.53 -8.00 2.70
N ILE A 24 -0.40 -6.69 2.48
CA ILE A 24 0.38 -5.82 3.38
C ILE A 24 -0.22 -5.81 4.80
N LYS A 25 -1.55 -5.78 4.94
CA LYS A 25 -2.20 -5.84 6.27
C LYS A 25 -1.91 -7.15 7.00
N GLN A 26 -1.87 -8.28 6.29
CA GLN A 26 -1.47 -9.56 6.87
C GLN A 26 -0.02 -9.50 7.37
N ARG A 27 0.90 -9.00 6.53
CA ARG A 27 2.32 -8.84 6.90
C ARG A 27 2.54 -7.91 8.09
N ILE A 28 1.74 -6.85 8.23
CA ILE A 28 1.76 -5.98 9.43
C ILE A 28 1.36 -6.78 10.67
N GLY A 29 0.32 -7.61 10.58
CA GLY A 29 -0.09 -8.51 11.66
C GLY A 29 1.04 -9.43 12.10
N ASP A 30 1.70 -10.09 11.14
CA ASP A 30 2.84 -10.97 11.41
C ASP A 30 4.06 -10.20 11.97
N ALA A 31 4.30 -8.98 11.47
CA ALA A 31 5.39 -8.13 11.92
C ALA A 31 5.22 -7.68 13.38
N LEU A 32 3.99 -7.40 13.79
CA LEU A 32 3.66 -7.04 15.18
C LEU A 32 3.96 -8.19 16.16
N LEU A 33 3.89 -9.43 15.69
CA LEU A 33 4.17 -10.62 16.50
C LEU A 33 5.66 -11.00 16.55
N SER A 34 6.50 -10.43 15.69
CA SER A 34 7.88 -10.91 15.46
C SER A 34 9.00 -9.97 15.94
N GLU A 35 8.70 -8.97 16.77
CA GLU A 35 9.64 -7.94 17.28
C GLU A 35 10.42 -7.16 16.19
N ASN A 36 10.14 -7.39 14.90
CA ASN A 36 10.85 -6.78 13.78
C ASN A 36 10.27 -5.40 13.45
N GLN A 37 10.65 -4.41 14.25
CA GLN A 37 10.18 -3.02 14.14
C GLN A 37 10.50 -2.37 12.79
N SER A 38 11.67 -2.66 12.20
CA SER A 38 12.05 -2.10 10.89
C SER A 38 11.14 -2.62 9.78
N TYR A 39 10.86 -3.93 9.78
CA TYR A 39 9.94 -4.52 8.82
C TYR A 39 8.51 -4.00 9.00
N LEU A 40 8.05 -3.87 10.25
CA LEU A 40 6.74 -3.29 10.57
C LEU A 40 6.59 -1.87 9.99
N GLN A 41 7.58 -0.99 10.24
CA GLN A 41 7.57 0.38 9.71
C GLN A 41 7.55 0.38 8.18
N GLN A 42 8.32 -0.51 7.54
CA GLN A 42 8.30 -0.63 6.08
C GLN A 42 6.92 -1.06 5.56
N GLN A 43 6.26 -2.04 6.18
CA GLN A 43 4.93 -2.47 5.74
C GLN A 43 3.86 -1.40 5.96
N GLN A 44 3.93 -0.66 7.08
CA GLN A 44 3.04 0.48 7.34
C GLN A 44 3.20 1.57 6.26
N GLN A 45 4.43 1.94 5.93
CA GLN A 45 4.71 2.93 4.89
C GLN A 45 4.20 2.47 3.50
N ARG A 46 4.32 1.18 3.19
CA ARG A 46 3.75 0.60 1.96
C ARG A 46 2.23 0.64 1.95
N ALA A 47 1.57 0.36 3.08
CA ALA A 47 0.12 0.44 3.19
C ALA A 47 -0.38 1.87 2.91
N ASP A 48 0.33 2.88 3.42
CA ASP A 48 -0.02 4.29 3.19
C ASP A 48 0.13 4.70 1.72
N ILE A 49 1.19 4.24 1.05
CA ILE A 49 1.38 4.47 -0.39
C ILE A 49 0.21 3.87 -1.19
N VAL A 50 -0.18 2.63 -0.90
CA VAL A 50 -1.30 1.97 -1.60
C VAL A 50 -2.62 2.69 -1.33
N LYS A 51 -2.91 3.07 -0.08
CA LYS A 51 -4.12 3.84 0.26
C LYS A 51 -4.17 5.17 -0.47
N LYS A 52 -3.06 5.92 -0.50
CA LYS A 52 -2.99 7.21 -1.18
C LYS A 52 -3.31 7.09 -2.68
N GLU A 53 -2.82 6.04 -3.34
CA GLU A 53 -3.16 5.78 -4.74
C GLU A 53 -4.65 5.44 -4.91
N MET A 54 -5.21 4.60 -4.04
CA MET A 54 -6.64 4.27 -4.06
C MET A 54 -7.51 5.52 -3.88
N ASP A 55 -7.18 6.38 -2.92
CA ASP A 55 -7.88 7.64 -2.65
C ASP A 55 -7.78 8.61 -3.83
N SER A 56 -6.59 8.70 -4.45
CA SER A 56 -6.35 9.49 -5.66
C SER A 56 -7.26 9.06 -6.81
N ARG A 57 -7.39 7.75 -7.06
CA ARG A 57 -8.30 7.20 -8.08
C ARG A 57 -9.76 7.42 -7.76
N ALA A 58 -10.15 7.29 -6.49
CA ALA A 58 -11.51 7.55 -6.05
C ALA A 58 -11.88 9.02 -6.25
N ALA A 59 -10.98 9.96 -5.94
CA ALA A 59 -11.16 11.39 -6.18
C ALA A 59 -11.25 11.71 -7.69
N ALA A 60 -10.39 11.11 -8.52
CA ALA A 60 -10.43 11.28 -9.98
C ALA A 60 -11.73 10.77 -10.60
N SER A 61 -12.31 9.69 -10.05
CA SER A 61 -13.57 9.11 -10.53
C SER A 61 -14.80 9.94 -10.15
N LYS A 62 -14.72 10.74 -9.08
CA LYS A 62 -15.81 11.65 -8.65
C LYS A 62 -15.86 12.95 -9.45
N ASN A 63 -14.77 13.34 -10.09
CA ASN A 63 -14.67 14.56 -10.89
C ASN A 63 -14.98 14.31 -12.39
N LYS A 64 -15.66 13.21 -12.71
CA LYS A 64 -15.97 12.76 -14.06
C LYS A 64 -17.48 12.57 -14.21
#